data_AF-A0AAU8AP75-F1
#
_entry.id   AF-A0AAU8AP75-F1
#
_cell.length_a   1.000
_cell.length_b   1.000
_cell.length_c   1.000
_cell.angle_alpha   90.00
_cell.angle_beta   90.00
_cell.angle_gamma   90.00
#
_symmetry.space_group_name_H-M   'P 1'
#
loop_
_entity.id
_entity.type
_entity.pdbx_description
1 polymer ?
#
loop_
_entity_poly.entity_id
_entity_poly.type
_entity_poly.pdbx_seq_one_letter_code
_entity_poly.pdbx_strand_id
1 'polypeptide(L)'
;MRRLALAAPLALMPRAALAHDAFGDLGPFYAGLLHPVMAPAQTLLLTAVAVLLARQPLGAVRLAYPALVLAGAAAILLHGLRPELAPPLRVTALAALGLGALALWGRALPRALLAGLAMAGGALAALAGDAAVLTREGLPGALGAGLGIAAFVLLAWGLVDLVQARLGRVAGAVAASWLIAVGAMAVVLPG
;
A
#
# COMPACT_ATOMS: atom_id res chain seq x y z
N MET A 1 -7.27 -27.57 -44.90
CA MET A 1 -6.22 -28.32 -44.15
C MET A 1 -4.85 -27.65 -44.19
N ARG A 2 -4.35 -27.17 -45.34
CA ARG A 2 -3.02 -26.50 -45.46
C ARG A 2 -2.81 -25.27 -44.55
N ARG A 3 -3.87 -24.51 -44.23
CA ARG A 3 -3.82 -23.36 -43.31
C ARG A 3 -3.67 -23.76 -41.83
N LEU A 4 -4.15 -24.95 -41.44
CA LEU A 4 -4.01 -25.47 -40.06
C LEU A 4 -2.58 -25.99 -39.81
N ALA A 5 -1.96 -26.59 -40.83
CA ALA A 5 -0.58 -27.09 -40.74
C ALA A 5 0.47 -25.98 -40.57
N LEU A 6 0.20 -24.76 -41.04
CA LEU A 6 1.10 -23.61 -40.86
C LEU A 6 0.89 -22.87 -39.53
N ALA A 7 -0.28 -23.02 -38.87
CA ALA A 7 -0.57 -22.39 -37.59
C ALA A 7 0.04 -23.15 -36.40
N ALA A 8 0.15 -24.48 -36.51
CA ALA A 8 0.71 -25.34 -35.46
C ALA A 8 2.15 -24.97 -35.04
N PRO A 9 3.12 -24.72 -35.96
CA PRO A 9 4.46 -24.31 -35.54
C PRO A 9 4.49 -22.91 -34.92
N LEU A 10 3.62 -21.98 -35.34
CA LEU A 10 3.51 -20.64 -34.74
C LEU A 10 2.97 -20.67 -33.30
N ALA A 11 2.10 -21.63 -32.95
CA ALA A 11 1.60 -21.83 -31.60
C ALA A 11 2.61 -22.54 -30.67
N LEU A 12 3.59 -23.24 -31.25
CA LEU A 12 4.65 -23.97 -30.53
C LEU A 12 5.96 -23.19 -30.44
N MET A 13 6.08 -22.02 -31.08
CA MET A 13 7.22 -21.14 -30.84
C MET A 13 7.00 -20.45 -29.48
N PRO A 14 7.83 -20.73 -28.45
CA PRO A 14 7.85 -19.91 -27.26
C PRO A 14 8.53 -18.60 -27.65
N ARG A 15 7.84 -17.73 -28.39
CA ARG A 15 8.21 -16.32 -28.34
C ARG A 15 7.90 -15.92 -26.91
N ALA A 16 8.90 -15.43 -26.19
CA ALA A 16 8.66 -14.62 -25.01
C ALA A 16 7.58 -13.62 -25.42
N ALA A 17 6.35 -13.86 -24.96
CA ALA A 17 5.29 -12.93 -25.15
C ALA A 17 5.73 -11.73 -24.32
N LEU A 18 6.36 -10.76 -24.99
CA LEU A 18 6.66 -9.42 -24.51
C LEU A 18 5.36 -8.64 -24.22
N ALA A 19 4.27 -9.32 -23.89
CA ALA A 19 3.08 -8.77 -23.28
C ALA A 19 3.38 -8.17 -21.89
N HIS A 20 4.52 -8.54 -21.27
CA HIS A 20 5.01 -7.91 -20.06
C HIS A 20 5.61 -6.51 -20.30
N ASP A 21 5.81 -6.12 -21.57
CA ASP A 21 6.30 -4.80 -21.97
C ASP A 21 5.18 -3.95 -22.60
N ALA A 22 3.93 -4.15 -22.17
CA ALA A 22 2.78 -3.39 -22.68
C ALA A 22 2.89 -1.87 -22.44
N PHE A 23 3.78 -1.46 -21.54
CA PHE A 23 3.97 -0.07 -21.12
C PHE A 23 5.33 0.51 -21.49
N GLY A 24 6.23 -0.27 -22.12
CA GLY A 24 7.58 0.17 -22.48
C GLY A 24 8.32 0.80 -21.30
N ASP A 25 8.87 1.99 -21.52
CA ASP A 25 9.60 2.78 -20.51
C ASP A 25 8.77 3.16 -19.27
N LEU A 26 7.43 3.04 -19.32
CA LEU A 26 6.56 3.25 -18.16
C LEU A 26 6.36 2.00 -17.30
N GLY A 27 6.89 0.84 -17.71
CA GLY A 27 6.82 -0.41 -16.96
C GLY A 27 7.20 -0.25 -15.47
N PRO A 28 8.37 0.34 -15.14
CA PRO A 28 8.76 0.58 -13.75
C PRO A 28 7.77 1.48 -12.98
N PHE A 29 7.21 2.50 -13.63
CA PHE A 29 6.21 3.37 -13.01
C PHE A 29 4.95 2.60 -12.63
N TYR A 30 4.38 1.81 -13.54
CA TYR A 30 3.18 1.02 -13.25
C TYR A 30 3.45 -0.10 -12.23
N ALA A 31 4.64 -0.71 -12.28
CA ALA A 31 5.06 -1.68 -11.27
C ALA A 31 5.08 -1.04 -9.87
N GLY A 32 5.70 0.14 -9.73
CA GLY A 32 5.68 0.91 -8.49
C GLY A 32 4.27 1.31 -8.06
N LEU A 33 3.45 1.83 -8.98
CA LEU A 33 2.08 2.26 -8.71
C LEU A 33 1.19 1.14 -8.17
N LEU A 34 1.34 -0.07 -8.71
CA LEU A 34 0.54 -1.24 -8.32
C LEU A 34 1.15 -2.04 -7.17
N HIS A 35 2.41 -1.77 -6.81
CA HIS A 35 3.11 -2.50 -5.75
C HIS A 35 2.34 -2.56 -4.42
N PRO A 36 1.69 -1.48 -3.92
CA PRO A 36 0.89 -1.53 -2.69
C PRO A 36 -0.26 -2.52 -2.69
N VAL A 37 -0.77 -2.92 -3.87
CA VAL A 37 -1.84 -3.91 -4.02
C VAL A 37 -1.28 -5.34 -4.05
N MET A 38 -0.03 -5.49 -4.49
CA MET A 38 0.61 -6.80 -4.71
C MET A 38 1.50 -7.22 -3.55
N ALA A 39 1.96 -6.29 -2.71
CA ALA A 39 2.82 -6.53 -1.56
C ALA A 39 2.00 -6.66 -0.26
N PRO A 40 1.75 -7.88 0.27
CA PRO A 40 0.76 -8.09 1.34
C PRO A 40 1.04 -7.29 2.62
N ALA A 41 2.30 -7.14 3.02
CA ALA A 41 2.70 -6.35 4.19
C ALA A 41 2.35 -4.86 4.01
N GLN A 42 2.63 -4.32 2.83
CA GLN A 42 2.33 -2.93 2.48
C GLN A 42 0.81 -2.73 2.38
N THR A 43 0.09 -3.64 1.71
CA THR A 43 -1.37 -3.64 1.61
C THR A 43 -2.00 -3.60 3.01
N LEU A 44 -1.64 -4.54 3.88
CA LEU A 44 -2.18 -4.65 5.23
C LEU A 44 -1.98 -3.37 6.03
N LEU A 45 -0.76 -2.83 6.03
CA LEU A 45 -0.43 -1.63 6.78
C LEU A 45 -1.16 -0.39 6.24
N LEU A 46 -1.16 -0.18 4.93
CA LEU A 46 -1.84 0.95 4.31
C LEU A 46 -3.36 0.87 4.47
N THR A 47 -3.95 -0.33 4.40
CA THR A 47 -5.38 -0.51 4.70
C THR A 47 -5.67 -0.19 6.16
N ALA A 48 -4.79 -0.58 7.10
CA ALA A 48 -4.94 -0.20 8.51
C ALA A 48 -4.91 1.31 8.73
N VAL A 49 -4.00 2.02 8.07
CA VAL A 49 -3.97 3.48 8.10
C VAL A 49 -5.22 4.09 7.46
N ALA A 50 -5.66 3.60 6.30
CA ALA A 50 -6.85 4.10 5.61
C ALA A 50 -8.13 3.92 6.45
N VAL A 51 -8.30 2.76 7.08
CA VAL A 51 -9.42 2.49 7.99
C VAL A 51 -9.33 3.38 9.22
N LEU A 52 -8.14 3.57 9.81
CA LEU A 52 -7.95 4.53 10.90
C LEU A 52 -8.38 5.93 10.48
N LEU A 53 -7.94 6.44 9.33
CA LEU A 53 -8.32 7.76 8.82
C LEU A 53 -9.83 7.87 8.59
N ALA A 54 -10.49 6.81 8.08
CA ALA A 54 -11.94 6.80 7.83
C ALA A 54 -12.77 6.86 9.13
N ARG A 55 -12.13 6.60 10.28
CA ARG A 55 -12.75 6.67 11.61
C ARG A 55 -12.58 8.03 12.27
N GLN A 56 -11.90 8.98 11.61
CA GLN A 56 -11.52 10.28 12.17
C GLN A 56 -12.32 11.43 11.55
N PRO A 57 -12.47 12.57 12.25
CA PRO A 57 -13.09 13.76 11.66
C PRO A 57 -12.33 14.25 10.41
N LEU A 58 -13.06 14.65 9.36
CA LEU A 58 -12.48 15.09 8.09
C LEU A 58 -11.43 16.20 8.24
N GLY A 59 -11.64 17.13 9.18
CA GLY A 59 -10.69 18.21 9.45
C GLY A 59 -9.32 17.72 9.95
N ALA A 60 -9.26 16.58 10.64
CA ALA A 60 -7.99 15.95 11.03
C ALA A 60 -7.35 15.17 9.87
N VAL A 61 -8.18 14.47 9.08
CA VAL A 61 -7.74 13.70 7.90
C VAL A 61 -7.06 14.59 6.86
N ARG A 62 -7.59 15.80 6.64
CA ARG A 62 -7.02 16.79 5.71
C ARG A 62 -5.55 17.15 5.98
N LEU A 63 -5.11 17.04 7.24
CA LEU A 63 -3.70 17.25 7.61
C LEU A 63 -2.91 15.93 7.61
N ALA A 64 -3.52 14.85 8.09
CA ALA A 64 -2.85 13.56 8.22
C ALA A 64 -2.52 12.91 6.85
N TYR A 65 -3.41 13.04 5.87
CA TYR A 65 -3.19 12.47 4.53
C TYR A 65 -1.98 13.05 3.79
N PRO A 66 -1.83 14.39 3.61
CA PRO A 66 -0.63 14.92 2.97
C PRO A 66 0.65 14.60 3.78
N ALA A 67 0.57 14.59 5.11
CA ALA A 67 1.70 14.19 5.95
C ALA A 67 2.14 12.75 5.69
N LEU A 68 1.19 11.81 5.57
CA LEU A 68 1.44 10.43 5.16
C LEU A 68 2.14 10.35 3.80
N VAL A 69 1.63 11.07 2.81
CA VAL A 69 2.18 11.03 1.44
C VAL A 69 3.62 11.55 1.42
N LEU A 70 3.88 12.67 2.09
CA LEU A 70 5.22 13.24 2.20
C LEU A 70 6.19 12.31 2.95
N ALA A 71 5.75 11.71 4.06
CA ALA A 71 6.55 10.76 4.82
C ALA A 71 6.84 9.48 4.03
N GLY A 72 5.85 8.95 3.32
CA GLY A 72 6.01 7.79 2.44
C GLY A 72 6.98 8.08 1.28
N ALA A 73 6.83 9.22 0.61
CA ALA A 73 7.75 9.62 -0.45
C ALA A 73 9.19 9.79 0.06
N ALA A 74 9.38 10.44 1.20
CA ALA A 74 10.70 10.58 1.84
C ALA A 74 11.29 9.21 2.22
N ALA A 75 10.47 8.30 2.74
CA ALA A 75 10.89 6.96 3.11
C ALA A 75 11.25 6.09 1.89
N ILE A 76 10.57 6.22 0.74
CA ILE A 76 10.95 5.54 -0.51
C ILE A 76 12.37 5.95 -0.93
N LEU A 77 12.67 7.25 -0.91
CA LEU A 77 14.00 7.74 -1.26
C LEU A 77 15.05 7.27 -0.25
N LEU A 78 14.73 7.31 1.03
CA LEU A 78 15.60 6.81 2.09
C LEU A 78 15.86 5.30 1.94
N HIS A 79 14.83 4.52 1.56
CA HIS A 79 14.97 3.08 1.37
C HIS A 79 15.94 2.75 0.23
N GLY A 80 15.93 3.53 -0.85
CA GLY A 80 16.91 3.40 -1.94
C GLY A 80 18.35 3.69 -1.52
N LEU A 81 18.55 4.57 -0.52
CA LEU A 81 19.88 4.88 0.04
C LEU A 81 20.32 3.87 1.11
N ARG A 82 19.35 3.28 1.82
CA ARG A 82 19.54 2.46 3.00
C ARG A 82 18.59 1.25 2.99
N PRO A 83 18.78 0.26 2.10
CA PRO A 83 17.93 -0.93 2.00
C PRO A 83 17.85 -1.74 3.30
N GLU A 84 18.87 -1.64 4.16
CA GLU A 84 18.92 -2.28 5.47
C GLU A 84 17.84 -1.78 6.46
N LEU A 85 17.17 -0.67 6.15
CA LEU A 85 16.06 -0.13 6.96
C LEU A 85 14.72 -0.84 6.71
N ALA A 86 14.66 -1.80 5.78
CA ALA A 86 13.48 -2.60 5.53
C ALA A 86 12.99 -3.26 6.84
N PRO A 87 11.77 -2.94 7.33
CA PRO A 87 11.27 -3.54 8.54
C PRO A 87 10.95 -5.02 8.31
N PRO A 88 11.22 -5.90 9.28
CA PRO A 88 10.78 -7.29 9.18
C PRO A 88 9.25 -7.35 9.17
N LEU A 89 8.69 -8.38 8.53
CA LEU A 89 7.24 -8.60 8.41
C LEU A 89 6.50 -8.49 9.76
N ARG A 90 7.13 -8.94 10.85
CA ARG A 90 6.54 -8.85 12.19
C ARG A 90 6.31 -7.42 12.65
N VAL A 91 7.22 -6.49 12.32
CA VAL A 91 7.09 -5.08 12.70
C VAL A 91 5.96 -4.43 11.93
N THR A 92 5.83 -4.69 10.63
CA THR A 92 4.73 -4.15 9.82
C THR A 92 3.38 -4.73 10.24
N ALA A 93 3.33 -6.03 10.56
CA ALA A 93 2.14 -6.69 11.08
C ALA A 93 1.71 -6.15 12.46
N LEU A 94 2.65 -5.95 13.39
CA LEU A 94 2.38 -5.32 14.70
C LEU A 94 1.87 -3.89 14.56
N ALA A 95 2.46 -3.10 13.64
CA ALA A 95 2.00 -1.76 13.36
C ALA A 95 0.56 -1.76 12.81
N ALA A 96 0.25 -2.65 11.86
CA ALA A 96 -1.10 -2.79 11.32
C ALA A 96 -2.11 -3.23 12.38
N LEU A 97 -1.74 -4.18 13.25
CA LEU A 97 -2.56 -4.61 14.39
C LEU A 97 -2.85 -3.43 15.34
N GLY A 98 -1.82 -2.66 15.70
CA GLY A 98 -1.97 -1.49 16.58
C GLY A 98 -2.87 -0.42 15.97
N LEU A 99 -2.68 -0.10 14.69
CA LEU A 99 -3.53 0.85 13.96
C LEU A 99 -4.97 0.34 13.83
N GLY A 100 -5.17 -0.96 13.58
CA GLY A 100 -6.48 -1.61 13.59
C GLY A 100 -7.15 -1.51 14.96
N ALA A 101 -6.43 -1.74 16.05
CA ALA A 101 -6.95 -1.59 17.41
C ALA A 101 -7.36 -0.13 17.72
N LEU A 102 -6.54 0.85 17.32
CA LEU A 102 -6.88 2.27 17.43
C LEU A 102 -8.10 2.65 16.59
N ALA A 103 -8.20 2.10 15.37
CA ALA A 103 -9.36 2.31 14.53
C ALA A 103 -10.63 1.72 15.18
N LEU A 104 -10.55 0.50 15.73
CA LEU A 104 -11.64 -0.17 16.42
C LEU A 104 -12.10 0.61 17.66
N TRP A 105 -11.17 1.23 18.39
CA TRP A 105 -11.50 2.09 19.54
C TRP A 105 -12.44 3.23 19.14
N GLY A 106 -12.33 3.75 17.92
CA GLY A 106 -13.31 4.64 17.31
C GLY A 106 -13.42 6.03 17.93
N ARG A 107 -12.50 6.40 18.85
CA ARG A 107 -12.42 7.75 19.41
C ARG A 107 -11.63 8.66 18.46
N ALA A 108 -12.04 9.92 18.42
CA ALA A 108 -11.30 10.94 17.69
C ALA A 108 -9.94 11.16 18.38
N LEU A 109 -8.86 11.05 17.61
CA LEU A 109 -7.50 11.28 18.08
C LEU A 109 -7.15 12.78 17.95
N PRO A 110 -6.25 13.30 18.81
CA PRO A 110 -5.66 14.61 18.59
C PRO A 110 -5.02 14.70 17.19
N ARG A 111 -5.20 15.83 16.50
CA ARG A 111 -4.75 16.01 15.10
C ARG A 111 -3.27 15.70 14.92
N ALA A 112 -2.42 16.14 15.85
CA ALA A 112 -0.98 15.89 15.82
C ALA A 112 -0.65 14.40 15.96
N LEU A 113 -1.33 13.68 16.85
CA LEU A 113 -1.15 12.23 17.00
C LEU A 113 -1.59 11.49 15.73
N LEU A 114 -2.74 11.85 15.16
CA LEU A 114 -3.20 11.22 13.92
C LEU A 114 -2.21 11.46 12.76
N ALA A 115 -1.71 12.69 12.60
CA ALA A 115 -0.71 13.00 11.60
C ALA A 115 0.59 12.21 11.83
N GLY A 116 1.07 12.12 13.07
CA GLY A 116 2.25 11.31 13.42
C GLY A 116 2.06 9.82 13.11
N LEU A 117 0.89 9.25 13.44
CA LEU A 117 0.56 7.86 13.11
C LEU A 117 0.46 7.64 11.59
N ALA A 118 -0.13 8.58 10.86
CA ALA A 118 -0.24 8.51 9.41
C ALA A 118 1.13 8.63 8.72
N MET A 119 2.01 9.52 9.20
CA MET A 119 3.40 9.61 8.76
C MET A 119 4.16 8.31 9.02
N ALA A 120 4.09 7.79 10.25
CA ALA A 120 4.75 6.55 10.62
C ALA A 120 4.24 5.36 9.78
N GLY A 121 2.93 5.26 9.58
CA GLY A 121 2.31 4.23 8.74
C GLY A 121 2.74 4.33 7.27
N GLY A 122 2.74 5.54 6.70
CA GLY A 122 3.22 5.78 5.33
C GLY A 122 4.70 5.46 5.15
N ALA A 123 5.54 5.88 6.10
CA ALA A 123 6.97 5.61 6.07
C ALA A 123 7.29 4.11 6.22
N LEU A 124 6.67 3.43 7.20
CA LEU A 124 6.84 1.98 7.38
C LEU A 124 6.33 1.21 6.16
N ALA A 125 5.22 1.62 5.56
CA ALA A 125 4.70 0.99 4.34
C ALA A 125 5.66 1.18 3.16
N ALA A 126 6.25 2.37 3.00
CA ALA A 126 7.26 2.63 1.98
C ALA A 126 8.53 1.79 2.17
N LEU A 127 9.04 1.69 3.41
CA LEU A 127 10.21 0.87 3.74
C LEU A 127 9.93 -0.64 3.59
N ALA A 128 8.68 -1.07 3.72
CA ALA A 128 8.28 -2.47 3.57
C ALA A 128 8.14 -2.94 2.11
N GLY A 129 8.14 -2.00 1.15
CA GLY A 129 8.15 -2.33 -0.27
C GLY A 129 9.57 -2.53 -0.81
N ASP A 130 9.69 -2.76 -2.11
CA ASP A 130 11.02 -2.90 -2.74
C ASP A 130 11.82 -1.60 -2.67
N ALA A 131 13.13 -1.71 -2.39
CA ALA A 131 14.02 -0.56 -2.36
C ALA A 131 14.11 0.09 -3.75
N ALA A 132 13.90 1.41 -3.82
CA ALA A 132 13.99 2.14 -5.07
C ALA A 132 15.43 2.18 -5.59
N VAL A 133 15.62 1.88 -6.87
CA VAL A 133 16.92 2.06 -7.52
C VAL A 133 17.11 3.56 -7.80
N LEU A 134 18.10 4.19 -7.16
CA LEU A 134 18.35 5.64 -7.28
C LEU A 134 19.14 5.99 -8.55
N THR A 135 18.67 5.49 -9.69
CA THR A 135 19.15 5.83 -11.02
C THR A 135 18.04 6.56 -11.79
N ARG A 136 18.40 7.17 -12.93
CA ARG A 136 17.41 7.81 -13.81
C ARG A 136 16.29 6.85 -14.24
N GLU A 137 16.63 5.57 -14.42
CA GLU A 137 15.72 4.49 -14.80
C GLU A 137 14.82 4.03 -13.65
N GLY A 138 15.27 4.17 -12.39
CA GLY A 138 14.47 3.81 -11.21
C GLY A 138 13.59 4.93 -10.66
N LEU A 139 13.84 6.20 -11.04
CA LEU A 139 12.99 7.34 -10.66
C LEU A 139 11.50 7.16 -11.03
N PRO A 140 11.12 6.69 -12.23
CA PRO A 140 9.73 6.38 -12.55
C PRO A 140 9.10 5.39 -11.58
N GLY A 141 9.84 4.36 -11.15
CA GLY A 141 9.37 3.38 -10.18
C GLY A 141 9.13 3.99 -8.79
N ALA A 142 10.05 4.83 -8.32
CA ALA A 142 9.88 5.55 -7.04
C ALA A 142 8.68 6.51 -7.07
N LEU A 143 8.48 7.24 -8.17
CA LEU A 143 7.33 8.11 -8.38
C LEU A 143 6.03 7.31 -8.42
N GLY A 144 6.03 6.19 -9.15
CA GLY A 144 4.93 5.23 -9.19
C GLY A 144 4.57 4.74 -7.80
N ALA A 145 5.54 4.27 -7.03
CA ALA A 145 5.35 3.79 -5.66
C ALA A 145 4.76 4.87 -4.73
N GLY A 146 5.27 6.10 -4.80
CA GLY A 146 4.73 7.23 -4.00
C GLY A 146 3.28 7.54 -4.34
N LEU A 147 2.94 7.60 -5.64
CA LEU A 147 1.56 7.76 -6.10
C LEU A 147 0.68 6.55 -5.75
N GLY A 148 1.24 5.34 -5.78
CA GLY A 148 0.55 4.10 -5.44
C GLY A 148 0.10 4.10 -3.99
N ILE A 149 1.00 4.47 -3.07
CA ILE A 149 0.68 4.61 -1.64
C ILE A 149 -0.44 5.65 -1.46
N ALA A 150 -0.28 6.83 -2.07
CA ALA A 150 -1.26 7.90 -1.97
C ALA A 150 -2.65 7.47 -2.49
N ALA A 151 -2.70 6.97 -3.72
CA ALA A 151 -3.93 6.52 -4.37
C ALA A 151 -4.58 5.36 -3.62
N PHE A 152 -3.80 4.36 -3.19
CA PHE A 152 -4.33 3.22 -2.45
C PHE A 152 -4.99 3.66 -1.14
N VAL A 153 -4.30 4.48 -0.33
CA VAL A 153 -4.86 4.97 0.92
C VAL A 153 -6.10 5.81 0.67
N LEU A 154 -6.09 6.70 -0.33
CA LEU A 154 -7.23 7.55 -0.67
C LEU A 154 -8.45 6.72 -1.10
N LEU A 155 -8.26 5.71 -1.95
CA LEU A 155 -9.32 4.84 -2.44
C LEU A 155 -9.87 3.95 -1.31
N ALA A 156 -9.01 3.33 -0.50
CA ALA A 156 -9.42 2.50 0.62
C ALA A 156 -10.17 3.34 1.68
N TRP A 157 -9.66 4.54 2.00
CA TRP A 157 -10.30 5.49 2.90
C TRP A 157 -11.68 5.89 2.37
N GLY A 158 -11.77 6.32 1.11
CA GLY A 158 -13.00 6.76 0.48
C GLY A 158 -14.05 5.64 0.40
N LEU A 159 -13.62 4.40 0.14
CA LEU A 159 -14.51 3.24 0.15
C LEU A 159 -15.09 3.00 1.55
N VAL A 160 -14.25 3.00 2.59
CA VAL A 160 -14.70 2.78 3.98
C VAL A 160 -15.60 3.93 4.44
N ASP A 161 -15.27 5.18 4.09
CA ASP A 161 -16.09 6.36 4.39
C ASP A 161 -17.47 6.29 3.70
N LEU A 162 -17.51 5.93 2.41
CA LEU A 162 -18.76 5.75 1.66
C LEU A 162 -19.65 4.66 2.26
N VAL A 163 -19.07 3.52 2.65
CA VAL A 163 -19.82 2.44 3.28
C VAL A 163 -20.30 2.85 4.67
N GLN A 164 -19.49 3.58 5.45
CA GLN A 164 -19.90 4.11 6.74
C GLN A 164 -21.01 5.16 6.63
N ALA A 165 -21.06 5.94 5.56
CA ALA A 165 -22.16 6.87 5.31
C ALA A 165 -23.50 6.14 5.13
N ARG A 166 -23.48 4.89 4.66
CA ARG A 166 -24.69 4.06 4.45
C ARG A 166 -25.03 3.14 5.61
N LEU A 167 -24.02 2.48 6.18
CA LEU A 167 -24.18 1.44 7.21
C LEU A 167 -23.82 1.94 8.62
N GLY A 168 -23.48 3.22 8.74
CA GLY A 168 -22.98 3.82 9.97
C GLY A 168 -21.57 3.37 10.33
N ARG A 169 -21.17 3.74 11.54
CA ARG A 169 -19.84 3.47 12.12
C ARG A 169 -19.53 1.98 12.32
N VAL A 170 -20.50 1.08 12.19
CA VAL A 170 -20.28 -0.37 12.33
C VAL A 170 -19.37 -0.88 11.21
N ALA A 171 -19.53 -0.39 9.97
CA ALA A 171 -18.71 -0.85 8.84
C ALA A 171 -17.20 -0.63 9.08
N GLY A 172 -16.82 0.54 9.57
CA GLY A 172 -15.41 0.82 9.90
C GLY A 172 -14.90 -0.02 11.09
N ALA A 173 -15.78 -0.39 12.04
CA ALA A 173 -15.40 -1.24 13.17
C ALA A 173 -15.17 -2.69 12.74
N VAL A 174 -16.01 -3.19 11.82
CA VAL A 174 -15.82 -4.49 11.18
C VAL A 174 -14.50 -4.48 10.42
N ALA A 175 -14.26 -3.51 9.52
CA ALA A 175 -12.98 -3.43 8.81
C ALA A 175 -11.77 -3.42 9.75
N ALA A 176 -11.85 -2.67 10.86
CA ALA A 176 -10.82 -2.66 11.89
C ALA A 176 -10.62 -4.01 12.58
N SER A 177 -11.69 -4.77 12.88
CA SER A 177 -11.56 -6.10 13.51
C SER A 177 -10.91 -7.12 12.57
N TRP A 178 -11.22 -7.07 11.27
CA TRP A 178 -10.54 -7.88 10.26
C TRP A 178 -9.04 -7.56 10.20
N LEU A 179 -8.67 -6.29 10.25
CA LEU A 179 -7.26 -5.87 10.27
C LEU A 179 -6.53 -6.36 11.52
N ILE A 180 -7.17 -6.33 12.70
CA ILE A 180 -6.59 -6.88 13.93
C ILE A 180 -6.37 -8.39 13.78
N ALA A 181 -7.36 -9.12 13.26
CA ALA A 181 -7.26 -10.56 13.04
C ALA A 181 -6.14 -10.91 12.05
N VAL A 182 -6.11 -10.25 10.88
CA VAL A 182 -5.07 -10.46 9.86
C VAL A 182 -3.69 -10.06 10.38
N GLY A 183 -3.59 -8.93 11.09
CA GLY A 183 -2.37 -8.50 11.75
C GLY A 183 -1.88 -9.53 12.75
N ALA A 184 -2.74 -10.06 13.63
CA ALA A 184 -2.37 -11.07 14.62
C ALA A 184 -1.87 -12.37 13.97
N MET A 185 -2.52 -12.82 12.89
CA MET A 185 -2.06 -13.96 12.11
C MET A 185 -0.70 -13.69 11.45
N ALA A 186 -0.50 -12.50 10.87
CA ALA A 186 0.76 -12.13 10.22
C ALA A 186 1.94 -12.01 11.21
N VAL A 187 1.68 -11.59 12.45
CA VAL A 187 2.72 -11.49 13.50
C VAL A 187 3.33 -12.85 13.85
N VAL A 188 2.55 -13.93 13.80
CA VAL A 188 3.03 -15.27 14.17
C VAL A 188 3.70 -16.02 13.01
N LEU A 189 3.70 -15.47 11.80
CA LEU A 189 4.39 -16.08 10.67
C LEU A 189 5.92 -16.09 10.92
N PRO A 190 6.64 -17.12 10.42
CA PRO A 190 8.08 -17.10 10.37
C PRO A 190 8.53 -15.92 9.49
N GLY A 191 9.46 -15.13 10.01
CA GLY A 191 10.05 -13.98 9.32
C GLY A 191 11.35 -14.32 8.65
#